data_AF-A0A497LM87-F1
#
_entry.id   AF-A0A497LM87-F1
#
_cell.length_a   1.000
_cell.length_b   1.000
_cell.length_c   1.000
_cell.angle_alpha   90.00
_cell.angle_beta   90.00
_cell.angle_gamma   90.00
#
_symmetry.space_group_name_H-M   'P 1'
#
loop_
_entity.id
_entity.type
_entity.pdbx_description
1 polymer ?
#
loop_
_entity_poly.entity_id
_entity_poly.type
_entity_poly.pdbx_seq_one_letter_code
_entity_poly.pdbx_strand_id
1 'polypeptide(L)' 'MQTIRPKVFKKYGKQRHGRGFSREELKKAGLSIKHALKLKIPVDPRRRTFHEENTKMLKNFLKSMEAPSKPKRKSKS' A
#
# COMPACT_ATOMS: atom_id res chain seq x y z
N MET A 1 -15.43 6.02 6.61
CA MET A 1 -14.12 6.12 5.91
C MET A 1 -13.59 4.72 5.65
N GLN A 2 -13.45 4.32 4.39
CA GLN A 2 -12.98 2.98 4.03
C GLN A 2 -11.47 2.88 4.32
N THR A 3 -11.10 2.04 5.29
CA THR A 3 -9.70 1.81 5.64
C THR A 3 -9.24 0.50 5.04
N ILE A 4 -8.29 0.56 4.11
CA ILE A 4 -7.71 -0.65 3.56
C ILE A 4 -6.72 -1.21 4.56
N ARG A 5 -6.91 -2.48 4.89
CA ARG A 5 -6.03 -3.22 5.79
C ARG A 5 -5.27 -4.27 5.00
N PRO A 6 -3.92 -4.29 5.07
CA PRO A 6 -3.14 -5.34 4.43
C PRO A 6 -3.41 -6.67 5.10
N LYS A 7 -3.40 -7.73 4.31
CA LYS A 7 -3.42 -9.10 4.79
C LYS A 7 -2.00 -9.53 5.12
N VAL A 8 -1.81 -10.08 6.31
CA VAL A 8 -0.53 -10.61 6.78
C VAL A 8 -0.74 -12.09 7.08
N PHE A 9 0.13 -12.91 6.51
CA PHE A 9 0.11 -14.35 6.72
C PHE A 9 1.00 -14.72 7.91
N LYS A 10 0.46 -15.48 8.87
CA LYS A 10 1.22 -16.13 9.94
C LYS A 10 1.61 -17.56 9.51
N LYS A 11 2.54 -18.16 10.25
CA LYS A 11 2.83 -19.59 10.18
C LYS A 11 1.50 -20.37 10.33
N TYR A 12 1.32 -21.44 9.56
CA TYR A 12 0.11 -22.28 9.50
C TYR A 12 -1.10 -21.66 8.77
N GLY A 13 -0.88 -20.78 7.79
CA GLY A 13 -1.97 -20.31 6.90
C GLY A 13 -2.97 -19.33 7.53
N LYS A 14 -2.77 -18.92 8.78
CA LYS A 14 -3.64 -17.94 9.45
C LYS A 14 -3.44 -16.55 8.84
N GLN A 15 -4.50 -16.00 8.26
CA GLN A 15 -4.52 -14.64 7.73
C GLN A 15 -4.98 -13.67 8.84
N ARG A 16 -4.29 -12.55 8.99
CA ARG A 16 -4.74 -11.44 9.85
C ARG A 16 -4.68 -10.11 9.12
N HIS A 17 -5.46 -9.15 9.59
CA HIS A 17 -5.30 -7.78 9.16
C HIS A 17 -4.11 -7.14 9.87
N GLY A 18 -3.14 -6.68 9.08
CA GLY A 18 -2.01 -5.88 9.57
C GLY A 18 -2.44 -4.47 9.92
N ARG A 19 -1.63 -3.79 10.76
CA ARG A 19 -1.87 -2.42 11.19
C ARG A 19 -1.70 -1.41 10.05
N GLY A 20 -0.81 -1.70 9.09
CA GLY A 20 -0.53 -0.87 7.92
C GLY A 20 0.34 -1.58 6.89
N PHE A 21 0.52 -0.95 5.74
CA PHE A 21 1.31 -1.44 4.60
C PHE A 21 2.81 -1.29 4.85
N SER A 22 3.59 -2.25 4.37
CA SER A 22 5.04 -2.18 4.45
C SER A 22 5.60 -1.10 3.51
N ARG A 23 6.79 -0.59 3.84
CA ARG A 23 7.56 0.31 2.97
C ARG A 23 7.78 -0.28 1.58
N GLU A 24 8.04 -1.58 1.47
CA GLU A 24 8.29 -2.24 0.19
C GLU A 24 7.02 -2.36 -0.67
N GLU A 25 5.88 -2.63 -0.03
CA GLU A 25 4.58 -2.70 -0.70
C GLU A 25 4.19 -1.34 -1.27
N LEU A 26 4.37 -0.27 -0.49
CA LEU A 26 4.13 1.09 -0.94
C LEU A 26 5.06 1.46 -2.11
N LYS A 27 6.35 1.11 -2.02
CA LYS A 27 7.32 1.35 -3.10
C LYS A 27 6.92 0.64 -4.40
N LYS A 28 6.50 -0.62 -4.34
CA LYS A 28 5.99 -1.37 -5.52
C LYS A 28 4.66 -0.81 -6.06
N ALA A 29 3.85 -0.19 -5.20
CA ALA A 29 2.64 0.53 -5.60
C ALA A 29 2.93 1.92 -6.18
N GLY A 30 4.19 2.37 -6.21
CA GLY A 30 4.57 3.72 -6.67
C GLY A 30 4.28 4.81 -5.64
N LEU A 31 4.01 4.46 -4.39
CA LEU A 31 3.72 5.38 -3.30
C LEU A 31 4.94 5.60 -2.42
N SER A 32 5.21 6.86 -2.10
CA SER A 32 6.09 7.22 -0.99
C SER A 32 5.30 7.19 0.33
N ILE A 33 5.98 6.93 1.45
CA ILE A 33 5.37 6.94 2.80
C ILE A 33 4.62 8.25 3.05
N LYS A 34 5.23 9.39 2.67
CA LYS A 34 4.61 10.72 2.81
C LYS A 34 3.31 10.86 2.00
N HIS A 35 3.27 10.28 0.80
CA HIS A 35 2.07 10.29 -0.05
C HIS A 35 1.00 9.34 0.50
N ALA A 36 1.38 8.15 0.96
CA ALA A 36 0.47 7.20 1.58
C ALA A 36 -0.23 7.80 2.80
N LEU A 37 0.51 8.52 3.65
CA LEU A 37 -0.06 9.21 4.82
C LEU A 37 -1.06 10.31 4.42
N LYS A 38 -0.76 11.10 3.38
CA LYS A 38 -1.71 12.10 2.83
C LYS A 38 -3.00 11.45 2.32
N LEU A 39 -2.88 10.27 1.69
CA LEU A 39 -3.99 9.48 1.20
C LEU A 39 -4.73 8.70 2.31
N LYS A 40 -4.38 8.92 3.59
CA LYS A 40 -4.92 8.19 4.76
C LYS A 40 -4.74 6.68 4.68
N ILE A 41 -3.72 6.22 3.95
CA ILE A 41 -3.34 4.81 3.89
C ILE A 41 -2.53 4.48 5.15
N PRO A 42 -2.90 3.43 5.90
CA PRO A 42 -2.14 3.06 7.08
C PRO A 42 -0.78 2.49 6.68
N VAL A 43 0.29 2.99 7.28
CA VAL A 43 1.68 2.57 6.99
C VAL A 43 2.29 1.91 8.22
N ASP A 44 2.92 0.76 8.03
CA ASP A 44 3.71 0.06 9.04
C ASP A 44 5.17 -0.11 8.55
N PRO A 45 6.03 0.89 8.79
CA PRO A 45 7.41 0.87 8.32
C PRO A 45 8.28 -0.17 9.04
N ARG A 46 7.82 -0.74 10.16
CA ARG A 46 8.56 -1.76 10.93
C ARG A 46 8.46 -3.14 10.28
N ARG A 47 7.48 -3.38 9.41
CA ARG A 47 7.29 -4.67 8.73
C ARG A 47 8.21 -4.79 7.51
N ARG A 48 9.11 -5.78 7.54
CA ARG A 48 9.97 -6.16 6.41
C ARG A 48 9.34 -7.18 5.46
N THR A 49 8.24 -7.82 5.85
CA THR A 49 7.56 -8.80 4.99
C THR A 49 6.69 -8.10 3.95
N PHE A 50 6.78 -8.61 2.74
CA PHE A 50 6.09 -8.13 1.56
C PHE A 50 5.14 -9.21 1.02
N HIS A 51 3.93 -8.81 0.63
CA HIS A 51 2.97 -9.70 -0.03
C HIS A 51 2.40 -9.04 -1.30
N GLU A 52 2.37 -9.79 -2.41
CA GLU A 52 1.88 -9.29 -3.70
C GLU A 52 0.37 -9.03 -3.73
N GLU A 53 -0.41 -9.76 -2.93
CA GLU A 53 -1.84 -9.49 -2.80
C GLU A 53 -2.10 -8.09 -2.25
N ASN A 54 -1.28 -7.64 -1.29
CA ASN A 54 -1.40 -6.31 -0.70
C ASN A 54 -1.07 -5.21 -1.70
N THR A 55 -0.09 -5.42 -2.59
CA THR A 55 0.23 -4.43 -3.62
C THR A 55 -0.83 -4.38 -4.71
N LYS A 56 -1.41 -5.51 -5.10
CA LYS A 56 -2.57 -5.53 -6.00
C LYS A 56 -3.75 -4.76 -5.40
N MET A 57 -4.02 -4.95 -4.11
CA MET A 57 -5.04 -4.18 -3.38
C MET A 57 -4.75 -2.67 -3.38
N LEU A 58 -3.50 -2.26 -3.10
CA LEU A 58 -3.10 -0.87 -3.17
C LEU A 58 -3.28 -0.27 -4.57
N LYS A 59 -2.87 -0.99 -5.62
CA LYS A 59 -3.04 -0.55 -7.00
C LYS A 59 -4.51 -0.41 -7.39
N ASN A 60 -5.35 -1.36 -6.98
CA ASN A 60 -6.79 -1.28 -7.23
C ASN A 60 -7.41 -0.08 -6.51
N PHE A 61 -7.02 0.18 -5.26
CA PHE A 61 -7.50 1.35 -4.54
C PHE A 61 -7.08 2.66 -5.18
N LEU A 62 -5.83 2.75 -5.62
CA LEU A 62 -5.34 3.91 -6.36
C LEU A 62 -6.15 4.11 -7.64
N LYS A 63 -6.41 3.04 -8.40
CA LYS A 63 -7.24 3.10 -9.61
C LYS A 63 -8.67 3.57 -9.31
N SER A 64 -9.25 3.14 -8.19
CA SER A 64 -10.58 3.60 -7.74
C SER A 64 -10.58 5.06 -7.28
N MET A 65 -9.46 5.57 -6.75
CA MET A 65 -9.30 6.99 -6.41
C MET A 65 -8.92 7.87 -7.62
N GLU A 66 -8.26 7.32 -8.63
CA GLU A 66 -7.74 8.02 -9.82
C GLU A 66 -8.71 8.05 -11.02
N ALA A 67 -10.02 8.14 -10.78
CA ALA A 67 -10.87 8.78 -11.79
C ALA A 67 -10.31 10.20 -12.09
N PRO A 68 -10.30 10.63 -13.36
CA PRO A 68 -9.07 10.82 -14.12
C PRO A 68 -8.39 12.17 -13.85
N SER A 69 -7.28 12.16 -13.10
CA SER A 69 -6.29 13.23 -13.25
C SER A 69 -4.87 12.70 -13.02
N LYS A 70 -4.29 12.23 -14.14
CA LYS A 70 -2.88 12.12 -14.51
C LYS A 70 -1.86 11.80 -13.38
N PRO A 71 -1.02 10.75 -13.53
CA PRO A 71 0.08 10.50 -12.62
C PRO A 71 1.03 11.71 -12.63
N LYS A 72 1.08 12.47 -11.52
CA LYS A 72 2.01 13.59 -11.37
C LYS A 72 3.43 13.07 -11.17
N ARG A 73 4.08 12.96 -12.33
CA ARG A 73 5.46 13.30 -12.68
C ARG A 73 6.63 12.46 -12.12
N LYS A 74 7.41 12.04 -13.12
CA LYS A 74 8.75 11.43 -13.14
C LYS A 74 9.86 12.39 -12.68
N SER A 75 11.09 11.83 -12.63
CA SER A 75 12.44 12.45 -12.80
C SER A 75 13.18 12.88 -11.51
N LYS A 76 14.51 12.79 -11.34
CA LYS A 76 15.68 12.79 -12.25
C LYS A 76 16.96 12.27 -11.52
N SER A 77 17.79 11.45 -12.16
CA SER A 77 19.24 11.64 -12.45
C SER A 77 19.82 10.35 -13.01
#